data_AF-A0AAP7GSG6-F1
#
_entry.id   AF-A0AAP7GSG6-F1
#
_cell.length_a   1.000
_cell.length_b   1.000
_cell.length_c   1.000
_cell.angle_alpha   90.00
_cell.angle_beta   90.00
_cell.angle_gamma   90.00
#
_symmetry.space_group_name_H-M   'P 1'
#
loop_
_entity.id
_entity.type
_entity.pdbx_description
1 polymer ?
#
loop_
_entity_poly.entity_id
_entity_poly.type
_entity_poly.pdbx_seq_one_letter_code
_entity_poly.pdbx_strand_id
1 'polypeptide(L)'
;MSGRLWFFRRWRPRSLQARQLFAASVGLVAFLALAGYALDAAFADTAKANLRERLKNYATAYAAGIDFTRDRSLYIREQPPDPRFDVPGSGLYLQVVMPDGKGNSMSAEGPMLPTVGGGLLAPRQEVFEGPLPMIQIDGSQGSVYRYGLGLVWDADADPATEFPYTIYVMEDSRALGAQLRVFRSRVWFYLGGIGLILLLLQTVILQWSLRPLRRVITELTKVQRGETERMSERHPRELEPLTDSINAFIESERENLERQRNTLADLAHSLKTPIAVLRTQMDSGAGDGALREELDVQLQRMNNLVSYQLARAASSGHKLFSAPLPIESNAEEIVRGLEKVYAAKGVLCEFDIDPAARFHGEPGDLQELLGNLLENAFKWAKRRVLLTAQPLPAPNARRAGLLLAVDDDGPGIAPDDIGKVLQRGVRGDERVQGHGIGLSIVQDLIKDYRGELAVGRSSELEGARFEVRLPPGP
;
A
#
# COMPACT_ATOMS: atom_id res chain seq x y z
N MET A 1 39.66 -21.74 -3.25
CA MET A 1 39.31 -20.58 -4.11
C MET A 1 38.15 -19.85 -3.47
N SER A 2 38.49 -18.94 -2.56
CA SER A 2 37.58 -18.07 -1.83
C SER A 2 37.71 -16.67 -2.44
N GLY A 3 36.58 -15.99 -2.63
CA GLY A 3 36.57 -14.57 -2.98
C GLY A 3 35.84 -14.27 -4.28
N ARG A 4 34.56 -13.92 -4.14
CA ARG A 4 33.86 -12.85 -4.89
C ARG A 4 32.38 -12.95 -4.56
N LEU A 5 31.91 -12.14 -3.62
CA LEU A 5 30.51 -11.65 -3.52
C LEU A 5 30.30 -10.71 -2.30
N TRP A 6 31.33 -9.96 -1.88
CA TRP A 6 31.23 -9.06 -0.72
C TRP A 6 31.24 -7.56 -1.05
N PHE A 7 31.01 -7.17 -2.31
CA PHE A 7 31.05 -5.74 -2.69
C PHE A 7 29.68 -5.06 -2.85
N PHE A 8 28.56 -5.78 -2.84
CA PHE A 8 27.22 -5.19 -3.03
C PHE A 8 26.40 -4.93 -1.76
N ARG A 9 26.95 -5.16 -0.55
CA ARG A 9 26.15 -5.08 0.69
C ARG A 9 26.19 -3.74 1.43
N ARG A 10 26.90 -2.72 0.92
CA ARG A 10 27.07 -1.41 1.61
C ARG A 10 26.18 -0.26 1.11
N TRP A 11 25.31 -0.50 0.12
CA TRP A 11 24.41 0.52 -0.44
C TRP A 11 22.94 0.16 -0.21
N ARG A 12 22.54 -0.12 1.03
CA ARG A 12 21.12 -0.07 1.39
C ARG A 12 20.84 1.27 2.05
N PRO A 13 20.20 2.22 1.35
CA PRO A 13 19.69 3.40 2.02
C PRO A 13 18.66 2.93 3.03
N ARG A 14 18.93 3.17 4.32
CA ARG A 14 18.05 2.74 5.43
C ARG A 14 16.69 3.45 5.40
N SER A 15 16.54 4.53 4.62
CA SER A 15 15.28 5.23 4.43
C SER A 15 14.67 4.93 3.06
N LEU A 16 13.34 4.74 3.03
CA LEU A 16 12.54 4.70 1.79
C LEU A 16 12.81 5.93 0.92
N GLN A 17 12.98 7.08 1.57
CA GLN A 17 13.34 8.36 0.95
C GLN A 17 14.60 8.28 0.10
N ALA A 18 15.70 7.73 0.65
CA ALA A 18 16.96 7.66 -0.06
C ALA A 18 16.94 6.59 -1.17
N ARG A 19 16.13 5.52 -1.02
CA ARG A 19 15.90 4.55 -2.09
C ARG A 19 15.14 5.18 -3.27
N GLN A 20 14.06 5.91 -3.00
CA GLN A 20 13.26 6.57 -4.02
C GLN A 20 14.07 7.66 -4.72
N LEU A 21 14.82 8.49 -3.96
CA LEU A 21 15.68 9.51 -4.53
C LEU A 21 16.73 8.88 -5.45
N PHE A 22 17.44 7.84 -4.98
CA PHE A 22 18.45 7.15 -5.79
C PHE A 22 17.85 6.54 -7.06
N ALA A 23 16.74 5.81 -6.96
CA ALA A 23 16.10 5.19 -8.11
C ALA A 23 15.64 6.23 -9.15
N ALA A 24 14.99 7.31 -8.71
CA ALA A 24 14.54 8.37 -9.59
C ALA A 24 15.72 9.18 -10.18
N SER A 25 16.79 9.44 -9.41
CA SER A 25 18.01 10.08 -9.93
C SER A 25 18.70 9.23 -10.99
N VAL A 26 18.83 7.92 -10.76
CA VAL A 26 19.41 6.99 -11.75
C VAL A 26 18.55 6.94 -13.01
N GLY A 27 17.22 6.84 -12.86
CA GLY A 27 16.28 6.87 -13.99
C GLY A 27 16.38 8.16 -14.81
N LEU A 28 16.44 9.32 -14.13
CA LEU A 28 16.59 10.63 -14.79
C LEU A 28 17.91 10.73 -15.55
N VAL A 29 19.03 10.34 -14.94
CA VAL A 29 20.34 10.37 -15.60
C VAL A 29 20.38 9.44 -16.81
N ALA A 30 19.83 8.22 -16.68
CA ALA A 30 19.75 7.27 -17.78
C ALA A 30 18.87 7.79 -18.93
N PHE A 31 17.73 8.40 -18.61
CA PHE A 31 16.83 9.00 -19.60
C PHE A 31 17.53 10.16 -20.35
N LEU A 32 18.17 11.08 -19.62
CA LEU A 32 18.91 12.20 -20.23
C LEU A 32 20.08 11.73 -21.10
N ALA A 33 20.79 10.69 -20.66
CA ALA A 33 21.87 10.10 -21.44
C ALA A 33 21.35 9.47 -22.75
N LEU A 34 20.25 8.73 -22.68
CA LEU A 34 19.61 8.13 -23.85
C LEU A 34 19.05 9.19 -24.81
N ALA A 35 18.42 10.24 -24.28
CA ALA A 35 17.94 11.37 -25.08
C ALA A 35 19.10 12.11 -25.76
N GLY A 36 20.20 12.37 -25.03
CA GLY A 36 21.41 12.98 -25.60
C GLY A 36 22.04 12.14 -26.70
N TYR A 37 22.11 10.82 -26.51
CA TYR A 37 22.58 9.89 -27.54
C TYR A 37 21.67 9.88 -28.77
N ALA A 38 20.35 9.81 -28.59
CA ALA A 38 19.38 9.81 -29.69
C ALA A 38 19.42 11.12 -30.50
N LEU A 39 19.51 12.27 -29.82
CA LEU A 39 19.65 13.58 -30.48
C LEU A 39 20.96 13.69 -31.25
N ASP A 40 22.07 13.18 -30.69
CA ASP A 40 23.36 13.16 -31.38
C ASP A 40 23.32 12.31 -32.65
N ALA A 41 22.76 11.09 -32.56
CA ALA A 41 22.62 10.20 -33.70
C ALA A 41 21.73 10.82 -34.80
N ALA A 42 20.56 11.33 -34.44
CA ALA A 42 19.63 11.95 -35.38
C ALA A 42 20.24 13.18 -36.08
N PHE A 43 20.98 14.01 -35.33
CA PHE A 43 21.65 15.17 -35.91
C PHE A 43 22.81 14.76 -36.83
N ALA A 44 23.59 13.76 -36.46
CA ALA A 44 24.68 13.25 -37.29
C ALA A 44 24.17 12.68 -38.62
N ASP A 45 23.08 11.90 -38.59
CA ASP A 45 22.45 11.35 -39.79
C ASP A 45 21.89 12.46 -40.69
N THR A 46 21.20 13.44 -40.10
CA THR A 46 20.66 14.59 -40.83
C THR A 46 21.78 15.43 -41.46
N ALA A 47 22.85 15.70 -40.73
CA ALA A 47 23.98 16.47 -41.23
C ALA A 47 24.72 15.74 -42.37
N LYS A 48 24.86 14.41 -42.27
CA LYS A 48 25.42 13.59 -43.35
C LYS A 48 24.52 13.52 -44.58
N ALA A 49 23.20 13.43 -44.41
CA ALA A 49 22.24 13.48 -45.50
C ALA A 49 22.26 14.84 -46.23
N ASN A 50 22.30 15.95 -45.48
CA ASN A 50 22.43 17.29 -46.03
C ASN A 50 23.75 17.49 -46.77
N LEU A 51 24.85 16.92 -46.27
CA LEU A 51 26.13 16.90 -46.97
C LEU A 51 26.01 16.15 -48.30
N ARG A 52 25.41 14.94 -48.30
CA ARG A 52 25.18 14.17 -49.53
C ARG A 52 24.39 14.98 -50.57
N GLU A 53 23.26 15.56 -50.18
CA GLU A 53 22.43 16.38 -51.08
C GLU A 53 23.18 17.61 -51.60
N ARG A 54 23.96 18.29 -50.74
CA ARG A 54 24.80 19.41 -51.17
C ARG A 54 25.83 18.99 -52.21
N LEU A 55 26.55 17.89 -51.99
CA LEU A 55 27.55 17.39 -52.95
C LEU A 55 26.90 16.92 -54.25
N LYS A 56 25.71 16.31 -54.18
CA LYS A 56 24.89 15.96 -55.35
C LYS A 56 24.51 17.18 -56.18
N ASN A 57 24.08 18.25 -55.52
CA ASN A 57 23.74 19.51 -56.20
C ASN A 57 24.96 20.12 -56.88
N TYR A 58 26.14 20.11 -56.23
CA TYR A 58 27.38 20.53 -56.88
C TYR A 58 27.75 19.66 -58.08
N ALA A 59 27.64 18.32 -57.96
CA ALA A 59 27.94 17.39 -59.05
C ALA A 59 27.05 17.65 -60.27
N THR A 60 25.75 17.86 -60.03
CA THR A 60 24.75 18.10 -61.07
C THR A 60 24.91 19.48 -61.70
N ALA A 61 25.16 20.52 -60.89
CA ALA A 61 25.41 21.87 -61.40
C ALA A 61 26.69 21.94 -62.23
N TYR A 62 27.73 21.22 -61.80
CA TYR A 62 28.98 21.12 -62.55
C TYR A 62 28.81 20.30 -63.84
N ALA A 63 28.06 19.20 -63.80
CA ALA A 63 27.73 18.41 -64.99
C ALA A 63 27.08 19.24 -66.10
N ALA A 64 26.19 20.17 -65.73
CA ALA A 64 25.51 21.05 -66.67
C ALA A 64 26.41 22.15 -67.27
N GLY A 65 27.61 22.37 -66.71
CA GLY A 65 28.56 23.39 -67.14
C GLY A 65 29.86 22.86 -67.73
N ILE A 66 30.01 21.53 -67.86
CA ILE A 66 31.13 20.91 -68.57
C ILE A 66 30.77 20.82 -70.05
N ASP A 67 31.69 21.25 -70.91
CA ASP A 67 31.72 20.86 -72.31
C ASP A 67 33.01 20.06 -72.56
N PHE A 68 32.99 19.17 -73.55
CA PHE A 68 34.18 18.47 -74.01
C PHE A 68 34.50 18.89 -75.44
N THR A 69 35.76 19.23 -75.69
CA THR A 69 36.24 19.50 -77.05
C THR A 69 36.30 18.19 -77.85
N ARG A 70 36.45 18.30 -79.18
CA ARG A 70 36.49 17.14 -80.10
C ARG A 70 37.64 16.16 -79.83
N ASP A 71 38.67 16.58 -79.11
CA ASP A 71 39.80 15.76 -78.67
C ASP A 71 39.59 15.15 -77.27
N ARG A 72 38.36 15.24 -76.72
CA ARG A 72 37.98 14.80 -75.36
C ARG A 72 38.72 15.52 -74.22
N SER A 73 39.37 16.65 -74.50
CA SER A 73 39.88 17.49 -73.41
C SER A 73 38.73 18.22 -72.68
N LEU A 74 38.89 18.35 -71.37
CA LEU A 74 37.88 18.91 -70.49
C LEU A 74 37.85 20.44 -70.65
N TYR A 75 36.73 20.99 -71.11
CA TYR A 75 36.50 22.43 -71.14
C TYR A 75 35.51 22.83 -70.05
N ILE A 76 35.99 23.58 -69.07
CA ILE A 76 35.19 24.03 -67.93
C ILE A 76 34.77 25.48 -68.20
N ARG A 77 33.47 25.77 -68.15
CA ARG A 77 32.94 27.14 -68.28
C ARG A 77 33.51 28.05 -67.17
N GLU A 78 33.74 29.33 -67.48
CA GLU A 78 34.53 30.28 -66.66
C GLU A 78 34.07 30.53 -65.21
N GLN A 79 32.94 29.99 -64.75
CA GLN A 79 32.46 30.22 -63.38
C GLN A 79 31.87 28.95 -62.74
N PRO A 80 32.55 28.33 -61.76
CA PRO A 80 32.04 27.14 -61.07
C PRO A 80 30.85 27.47 -60.17
N PRO A 81 30.03 26.47 -59.79
CA PRO A 81 28.88 26.66 -58.92
C PRO A 81 29.23 27.08 -57.48
N ASP A 82 30.48 26.89 -57.05
CA ASP A 82 31.02 27.37 -55.78
C ASP A 82 32.45 27.90 -56.02
N PRO A 83 32.78 29.15 -55.65
CA PRO A 83 34.12 29.72 -55.85
C PRO A 83 35.25 28.92 -55.19
N ARG A 84 34.94 28.06 -54.20
CA ARG A 84 35.94 27.20 -53.57
C ARG A 84 36.55 26.19 -54.53
N PHE A 85 35.93 25.87 -55.66
CA PHE A 85 36.54 25.01 -56.68
C PHE A 85 37.77 25.64 -57.34
N ASP A 86 37.91 26.97 -57.30
CA ASP A 86 39.03 27.69 -57.91
C ASP A 86 40.14 28.05 -56.90
N VAL A 87 39.97 27.69 -55.62
CA VAL A 87 40.93 27.99 -54.57
C VAL A 87 41.69 26.72 -54.18
N PRO A 88 43.02 26.63 -54.42
CA PRO A 88 43.84 25.47 -54.04
C PRO A 88 43.67 25.12 -52.57
N GLY A 89 43.38 23.84 -52.29
CA GLY A 89 43.24 23.37 -50.90
C GLY A 89 42.01 23.90 -50.15
N SER A 90 40.98 24.40 -50.85
CA SER A 90 39.78 24.99 -50.23
C SER A 90 38.95 24.07 -49.33
N GLY A 91 39.22 22.76 -49.36
CA GLY A 91 38.43 21.73 -48.69
C GLY A 91 37.22 21.27 -49.49
N LEU A 92 37.00 21.80 -50.70
CA LEU A 92 36.01 21.33 -51.66
C LEU A 92 36.71 21.02 -52.98
N TYR A 93 36.67 19.76 -53.40
CA TYR A 93 37.45 19.25 -54.53
C TYR A 93 36.56 18.65 -55.59
N LEU A 94 36.97 18.81 -56.84
CA LEU A 94 36.32 18.17 -57.97
C LEU A 94 37.33 17.33 -58.76
N GLN A 95 36.89 16.14 -59.14
CA GLN A 95 37.62 15.28 -60.06
C GLN A 95 36.64 14.69 -61.09
N VAL A 96 36.96 14.89 -62.37
CA VAL A 96 36.27 14.28 -63.51
C VAL A 96 37.11 13.12 -64.00
N VAL A 97 36.55 11.91 -63.98
CA VAL A 97 37.23 10.69 -64.46
C VAL A 97 36.63 10.30 -65.80
N MET A 98 37.50 10.16 -66.80
CA MET A 98 37.18 9.78 -68.17
C MET A 98 37.95 8.49 -68.53
N PRO A 99 37.61 7.79 -69.63
CA PRO A 99 38.32 6.57 -70.03
C PRO A 99 39.80 6.80 -70.36
N ASP A 100 40.15 8.02 -70.79
CA ASP A 100 41.47 8.45 -71.28
C ASP A 100 42.27 9.27 -70.24
N GLY A 101 41.67 9.63 -69.11
CA GLY A 101 42.37 10.41 -68.09
C GLY A 101 41.50 10.93 -66.95
N LYS A 102 42.09 11.86 -66.17
CA LYS A 102 41.40 12.56 -65.08
C LYS A 102 41.61 14.06 -65.22
N GLY A 103 40.53 14.83 -65.14
CA GLY A 103 40.56 16.27 -64.96
C GLY A 103 40.25 16.63 -63.51
N ASN A 104 40.90 17.66 -62.98
CA ASN A 104 40.71 18.12 -61.61
C ASN A 104 40.38 19.62 -61.61
N SER A 105 39.63 20.10 -60.62
CA SER A 105 39.51 21.55 -60.36
C SER A 105 40.82 22.11 -59.79
N MET A 106 41.02 23.43 -59.87
CA MET A 106 42.18 24.10 -59.26
C MET A 106 42.26 23.81 -57.75
N SER A 107 41.12 23.64 -57.08
CA SER A 107 41.09 23.30 -55.65
C SER A 107 41.76 21.97 -55.30
N ALA A 108 41.79 21.03 -56.24
CA ALA A 108 42.44 19.73 -56.10
C ALA A 108 43.94 19.76 -56.40
N GLU A 109 44.50 20.93 -56.77
CA GLU A 109 45.94 21.12 -56.90
C GLU A 109 46.62 21.19 -55.52
N GLY A 110 47.58 20.30 -55.27
CA GLY A 110 48.31 20.21 -54.00
C GLY A 110 47.91 19.00 -53.15
N PRO A 111 46.65 18.91 -52.66
CA PRO A 111 46.19 17.77 -51.88
C PRO A 111 46.24 16.44 -52.66
N MET A 112 46.55 15.34 -51.96
CA MET A 112 46.40 14.00 -52.53
C MET A 112 45.01 13.46 -52.21
N LEU A 113 44.14 13.45 -53.24
CA LEU A 113 42.78 12.95 -53.14
C LEU A 113 42.71 11.42 -53.01
N PRO A 114 41.64 10.86 -52.43
CA PRO A 114 41.48 9.41 -52.30
C PRO A 114 41.45 8.70 -53.67
N THR A 115 42.33 7.72 -53.84
CA THR A 115 42.43 6.92 -55.07
C THR A 115 41.50 5.72 -55.08
N VAL A 116 41.16 5.17 -53.91
CA VAL A 116 40.28 3.99 -53.77
C VAL A 116 38.84 4.36 -54.11
N GLY A 117 38.20 3.57 -54.96
CA GLY A 117 36.80 3.77 -55.40
C GLY A 117 36.56 5.00 -56.29
N GLY A 118 37.62 5.68 -56.74
CA GLY A 118 37.56 6.85 -57.63
C GLY A 118 37.71 6.48 -59.12
N GLY A 119 37.02 5.41 -59.53
CA GLY A 119 37.03 4.87 -60.90
C GLY A 119 35.89 5.42 -61.75
N LEU A 120 35.68 4.83 -62.92
CA LEU A 120 34.55 5.20 -63.77
C LEU A 120 33.27 4.48 -63.28
N LEU A 121 32.23 5.24 -62.95
CA LEU A 121 30.92 4.72 -62.56
C LEU A 121 30.04 4.44 -63.79
N ALA A 122 29.09 3.52 -63.66
CA ALA A 122 28.10 3.29 -64.71
C ALA A 122 27.19 4.53 -64.87
N PRO A 123 26.61 4.76 -66.06
CA PRO A 123 25.67 5.85 -66.29
C PRO A 123 24.52 5.84 -65.27
N ARG A 124 24.20 7.00 -64.71
CA ARG A 124 23.18 7.22 -63.66
C ARG A 124 23.48 6.54 -62.31
N GLN A 125 24.64 5.92 -62.15
CA GLN A 125 25.06 5.37 -60.86
C GLN A 125 25.51 6.51 -59.94
N GLU A 126 24.92 6.56 -58.75
CA GLU A 126 25.29 7.48 -57.68
C GLU A 126 26.01 6.73 -56.56
N VAL A 127 27.11 7.30 -56.05
CA VAL A 127 27.85 6.73 -54.92
C VAL A 127 28.14 7.83 -53.91
N PHE A 128 27.85 7.59 -52.63
CA PHE A 128 28.22 8.49 -51.54
C PHE A 128 29.02 7.73 -50.48
N GLU A 129 30.27 8.12 -50.30
CA GLU A 129 31.25 7.40 -49.51
C GLU A 129 32.05 8.33 -48.60
N GLY A 130 32.56 7.76 -47.52
CA GLY A 130 33.49 8.42 -46.62
C GLY A 130 33.12 8.31 -45.14
N PRO A 131 33.99 8.81 -44.25
CA PRO A 131 35.20 9.58 -44.56
C PRO A 131 36.30 8.71 -45.21
N LEU A 132 36.85 9.17 -46.34
CA LEU A 132 37.95 8.54 -47.08
C LEU A 132 39.27 9.28 -46.77
N PRO A 133 40.40 8.59 -46.63
CA PRO A 133 41.68 9.23 -46.32
C PRO A 133 42.18 10.11 -47.48
N MET A 134 42.72 11.27 -47.15
CA MET A 134 43.40 12.19 -48.07
C MET A 134 44.64 12.79 -47.41
N ILE A 135 45.53 13.38 -48.20
CA ILE A 135 46.62 14.23 -47.69
C ILE A 135 46.30 15.67 -48.09
N GLN A 136 46.34 16.58 -47.13
CA GLN A 136 46.08 18.01 -47.30
C GLN A 136 47.23 18.70 -48.03
N ILE A 137 46.99 19.95 -48.47
CA ILE A 137 48.03 20.76 -49.12
C ILE A 137 49.22 21.06 -48.20
N ASP A 138 49.00 21.08 -46.89
CA ASP A 138 50.04 21.26 -45.87
C ASP A 138 50.77 19.95 -45.50
N GLY A 139 50.45 18.84 -46.19
CA GLY A 139 51.01 17.51 -45.94
C GLY A 139 50.39 16.76 -44.76
N SER A 140 49.43 17.34 -44.03
CA SER A 140 48.74 16.67 -42.93
C SER A 140 47.75 15.61 -43.43
N GLN A 141 47.54 14.57 -42.63
CA GLN A 141 46.52 13.56 -42.91
C GLN A 141 45.12 14.16 -42.67
N GLY A 142 44.24 13.97 -43.64
CA GLY A 142 42.84 14.38 -43.56
C GLY A 142 41.91 13.30 -44.06
N SER A 143 40.62 13.63 -44.09
CA SER A 143 39.63 12.78 -44.75
C SER A 143 38.54 13.59 -45.41
N VAL A 144 37.92 13.04 -46.45
CA VAL A 144 36.84 13.66 -47.23
C VAL A 144 35.63 12.76 -47.35
N TYR A 145 34.47 13.36 -47.48
CA TYR A 145 33.29 12.67 -48.02
C TYR A 145 33.27 12.89 -49.53
N ARG A 146 32.99 11.83 -50.29
CA ARG A 146 32.96 11.84 -51.75
C ARG A 146 31.57 11.48 -52.23
N TYR A 147 31.03 12.29 -53.12
CA TYR A 147 29.87 11.97 -53.94
C TYR A 147 30.31 11.78 -55.38
N GLY A 148 29.91 10.67 -56.00
CA GLY A 148 30.18 10.32 -57.39
C GLY A 148 28.90 10.19 -58.20
N LEU A 149 28.90 10.72 -59.42
CA LEU A 149 27.81 10.63 -60.38
C LEU A 149 28.36 10.19 -61.74
N GLY A 150 27.94 9.01 -62.21
CA GLY A 150 28.25 8.52 -63.55
C GLY A 150 27.32 9.10 -64.61
N LEU A 151 27.89 9.64 -65.67
CA LEU A 151 27.20 10.32 -66.76
C LEU A 151 27.73 9.83 -68.11
N VAL A 152 27.00 10.15 -69.18
CA VAL A 152 27.43 9.94 -70.57
C VAL A 152 27.40 11.29 -71.25
N TRP A 153 28.50 11.64 -71.90
CA TRP A 153 28.56 12.82 -72.74
C TRP A 153 28.07 12.47 -74.14
N ASP A 154 27.21 13.31 -74.69
CA ASP A 154 26.66 13.19 -76.04
C ASP A 154 26.68 14.58 -76.69
N ALA A 155 27.56 14.76 -77.68
CA ALA A 155 27.78 16.05 -78.32
C ALA A 155 26.75 16.36 -79.41
N ASP A 156 26.18 15.34 -80.08
CA ASP A 156 25.42 15.50 -81.33
C ASP A 156 24.29 14.44 -81.52
N ALA A 157 23.89 13.72 -80.47
CA ALA A 157 23.00 12.55 -80.55
C ALA A 157 23.53 11.42 -81.45
N ASP A 158 24.86 11.34 -81.60
CA ASP A 158 25.55 10.28 -82.33
C ASP A 158 26.15 9.27 -81.33
N PRO A 159 25.61 8.03 -81.27
CA PRO A 159 26.11 6.96 -80.40
C PRO A 159 27.60 6.63 -80.60
N ALA A 160 28.19 6.97 -81.75
CA ALA A 160 29.62 6.75 -82.00
C ALA A 160 30.54 7.74 -81.27
N THR A 161 30.00 8.89 -80.84
CA THR A 161 30.74 9.94 -80.11
C THR A 161 30.51 9.91 -78.59
N GLU A 162 29.56 9.10 -78.13
CA GLU A 162 29.26 8.94 -76.71
C GLU A 162 30.45 8.38 -75.94
N PHE A 163 30.74 8.97 -74.78
CA PHE A 163 31.67 8.38 -73.84
C PHE A 163 31.22 8.58 -72.38
N PRO A 164 31.42 7.58 -71.52
CA PRO A 164 31.05 7.68 -70.13
C PRO A 164 32.10 8.49 -69.36
N TYR A 165 31.64 9.34 -68.45
CA TYR A 165 32.49 10.10 -67.54
C TYR A 165 31.87 10.11 -66.15
N THR A 166 32.69 10.34 -65.13
CA THR A 166 32.23 10.39 -63.73
C THR A 166 32.69 11.66 -63.07
N ILE A 167 31.76 12.36 -62.43
CA ILE A 167 32.07 13.53 -61.61
C ILE A 167 32.13 13.10 -60.16
N TYR A 168 33.27 13.31 -59.53
CA TYR A 168 33.44 13.20 -58.09
C TYR A 168 33.56 14.59 -57.46
N VAL A 169 32.66 14.87 -56.52
CA VAL A 169 32.74 16.04 -55.64
C VAL A 169 33.12 15.56 -54.26
N MET A 170 34.13 16.21 -53.66
CA MET A 170 34.64 15.82 -52.35
C MET A 170 34.67 17.01 -51.40
N GLU A 171 34.27 16.83 -50.15
CA GLU A 171 34.34 17.87 -49.13
C GLU A 171 35.05 17.36 -47.87
N ASP A 172 35.91 18.20 -47.29
CA ASP A 172 36.71 17.89 -46.11
C ASP A 172 35.81 17.55 -44.90
N SER A 173 36.04 16.38 -44.32
CA SER A 173 35.33 15.88 -43.14
C SER A 173 35.50 16.75 -41.89
N ARG A 174 36.55 17.60 -41.81
CA ARG A 174 36.79 18.51 -40.69
C ARG A 174 35.63 19.48 -40.49
N ALA A 175 34.99 19.95 -41.57
CA ALA A 175 33.87 20.87 -41.49
C ALA A 175 32.67 20.23 -40.76
N LEU A 176 32.27 19.02 -41.19
CA LEU A 176 31.19 18.26 -40.55
C LEU A 176 31.57 17.86 -39.11
N GLY A 177 32.80 17.38 -38.88
CA GLY A 177 33.28 16.98 -37.57
C GLY A 177 33.35 18.15 -36.56
N ALA A 178 33.66 19.36 -37.01
CA ALA A 178 33.62 20.57 -36.16
C ALA A 178 32.17 20.92 -35.77
N GLN A 179 31.23 20.89 -36.73
CA GLN A 179 29.81 21.13 -36.45
C GLN A 179 29.26 20.12 -35.43
N LEU A 180 29.54 18.83 -35.61
CA LEU A 180 29.13 17.77 -34.68
C LEU A 180 29.73 17.96 -33.29
N ARG A 181 31.01 18.34 -33.17
CA ARG A 181 31.63 18.60 -31.87
C ARG A 181 30.99 19.76 -31.12
N VAL A 182 30.72 20.88 -31.80
CA VAL A 182 30.06 22.05 -31.20
C VAL A 182 28.62 21.71 -30.81
N PHE A 183 27.91 20.96 -31.64
CA PHE A 183 26.56 20.51 -31.32
C PHE A 183 26.56 19.60 -30.08
N ARG A 184 27.41 18.56 -30.08
CA ARG A 184 27.57 17.62 -28.95
C ARG A 184 27.88 18.35 -27.65
N SER A 185 28.86 19.26 -27.66
CA SER A 185 29.26 19.96 -26.43
C SER A 185 28.12 20.82 -25.89
N ARG A 186 27.37 21.51 -26.77
CA ARG A 186 26.18 22.29 -26.37
C ARG A 186 25.06 21.41 -25.84
N VAL A 187 24.73 20.32 -26.54
CA VAL A 187 23.67 19.39 -26.11
C VAL A 187 24.00 18.79 -24.74
N TRP A 188 25.20 18.27 -24.54
CA TRP A 188 25.61 17.70 -23.25
C TRP A 188 25.71 18.76 -22.15
N PHE A 189 26.15 19.98 -22.47
CA PHE A 189 26.14 21.08 -21.51
C PHE A 189 24.73 21.44 -21.06
N TYR A 190 23.78 21.61 -21.99
CA TYR A 190 22.39 21.93 -21.67
C TYR A 190 21.68 20.76 -20.96
N LEU A 191 21.86 19.52 -21.42
CA LEU A 191 21.31 18.34 -20.74
C LEU A 191 21.88 18.16 -19.33
N GLY A 192 23.18 18.42 -19.15
CA GLY A 192 23.82 18.40 -17.84
C GLY A 192 23.26 19.48 -16.90
N GLY A 193 23.10 20.71 -17.40
CA GLY A 193 22.51 21.81 -16.65
C GLY A 193 21.05 21.54 -16.25
N ILE A 194 20.22 21.12 -17.21
CA ILE A 194 18.82 20.73 -16.96
C ILE A 194 18.77 19.55 -15.98
N GLY A 195 19.62 18.53 -16.17
CA GLY A 195 19.70 17.39 -15.28
C GLY A 195 20.04 17.77 -13.84
N LEU A 196 21.00 18.68 -13.64
CA LEU A 196 21.35 19.20 -12.32
C LEU A 196 20.16 19.93 -11.66
N ILE A 197 19.48 20.80 -12.42
CA ILE A 197 18.30 21.53 -11.93
C ILE A 197 17.20 20.55 -11.53
N LEU A 198 16.90 19.55 -12.36
CA LEU A 198 15.88 18.54 -12.08
C LEU A 198 16.24 17.69 -10.85
N LEU A 199 17.51 17.32 -10.67
CA LEU A 199 17.97 16.59 -9.49
C LEU A 199 17.82 17.41 -8.20
N LEU A 200 18.16 18.70 -8.24
CA LEU A 200 17.97 19.62 -7.11
C LEU A 200 16.49 19.79 -6.79
N LEU A 201 15.67 20.06 -7.81
CA LEU A 201 14.23 20.22 -7.67
C LEU A 201 13.57 18.96 -7.09
N GLN A 202 13.92 17.78 -7.61
CA GLN A 202 13.46 16.49 -7.11
C GLN A 202 13.82 16.31 -5.64
N THR A 203 15.04 16.67 -5.23
CA THR A 203 15.47 16.59 -3.83
C THR A 203 14.64 17.50 -2.94
N VAL A 204 14.39 18.75 -3.37
CA VAL A 204 13.57 19.72 -2.64
C VAL A 204 12.12 19.24 -2.51
N ILE A 205 11.49 18.81 -3.60
CA ILE A 205 10.10 18.31 -3.61
C ILE A 205 9.96 17.11 -2.67
N LEU A 206 10.91 16.18 -2.70
CA LEU A 206 10.88 14.97 -1.90
C LEU A 206 11.14 15.25 -0.40
N GLN A 207 11.96 16.24 -0.07
CA GLN A 207 12.11 16.70 1.32
C GLN A 207 10.88 17.45 1.83
N TRP A 208 10.27 18.28 0.98
CA TRP A 208 9.09 19.06 1.32
C TRP A 208 7.84 18.18 1.50
N SER A 209 7.60 17.25 0.57
CA SER A 209 6.44 16.33 0.61
C SER A 209 6.44 15.38 1.81
N LEU A 210 7.61 14.96 2.29
CA LEU A 210 7.72 14.06 3.46
C LEU A 210 7.84 14.81 4.80
N ARG A 211 7.96 16.14 4.78
CA ARG A 211 8.03 16.96 5.99
C ARG A 211 6.81 16.79 6.90
N PRO A 212 5.55 16.74 6.41
CA PRO A 212 4.38 16.50 7.24
C PRO A 212 4.41 15.15 7.96
N LEU A 213 4.83 14.08 7.28
CA LEU A 213 4.94 12.75 7.88
C LEU A 213 5.94 12.73 9.06
N ARG A 214 7.08 13.42 8.91
CA ARG A 214 8.04 13.56 10.01
C ARG A 214 7.45 14.32 11.20
N ARG A 215 6.56 15.30 10.97
CA ARG A 215 5.87 16.03 12.04
C ARG A 215 4.94 15.10 12.81
N VAL A 216 4.12 14.29 12.12
CA VAL A 216 3.25 13.29 12.75
C VAL A 216 4.04 12.33 13.64
N ILE A 217 5.17 11.79 13.14
CA ILE A 217 6.05 10.91 13.95
C ILE A 217 6.58 11.64 15.19
N THR A 218 6.98 12.90 15.04
CA THR A 218 7.48 13.70 16.16
C THR A 218 6.38 13.96 17.19
N GLU A 219 5.16 14.28 16.76
CA GLU A 219 4.00 14.48 17.64
C GLU A 219 3.60 13.20 18.36
N LEU A 220 3.58 12.06 17.67
CA LEU A 220 3.31 10.76 18.30
C LEU A 220 4.33 10.45 19.41
N THR A 221 5.61 10.75 19.17
CA THR A 221 6.66 10.55 20.18
C THR A 221 6.43 11.44 21.41
N LYS A 222 5.91 12.65 21.23
CA LYS A 222 5.55 13.55 22.35
C LYS A 222 4.36 13.03 23.14
N VAL A 223 3.33 12.51 22.46
CA VAL A 223 2.18 11.88 23.11
C VAL A 223 2.60 10.65 23.91
N GLN A 224 3.46 9.79 23.34
CA GLN A 224 4.01 8.62 24.05
C GLN A 224 4.79 9.00 25.32
N ARG A 225 5.40 10.19 25.37
CA ARG A 225 6.12 10.70 26.54
C ARG A 225 5.20 11.43 27.53
N GLY A 226 3.92 11.59 27.22
CA GLY A 226 2.97 12.35 28.04
C GLY A 226 3.17 13.88 27.97
N GLU A 227 3.95 14.39 27.01
CA GLU A 227 4.16 15.84 26.83
C GLU A 227 2.92 16.54 26.25
N THR A 228 2.09 15.79 25.52
CA THR A 228 0.87 16.26 24.87
C THR A 228 -0.22 15.21 24.95
N GLU A 229 -1.45 15.62 25.20
CA GLU A 229 -2.56 14.68 25.41
C GLU A 229 -3.11 14.07 24.10
N ARG A 230 -2.99 14.77 22.98
CA ARG A 230 -3.51 14.35 21.67
C ARG A 230 -2.62 14.84 20.54
N MET A 231 -2.74 14.21 19.37
CA MET A 231 -2.10 14.70 18.14
C MET A 231 -2.82 15.96 17.63
N SER A 232 -2.13 16.81 16.88
CA SER A 232 -2.72 18.04 16.35
C SER A 232 -3.66 17.80 15.16
N GLU A 233 -4.65 18.67 14.96
CA GLU A 233 -5.61 18.57 13.85
C GLU A 233 -5.08 19.21 12.54
N ARG A 234 -3.82 19.67 12.51
CA ARG A 234 -3.25 20.43 11.38
C ARG A 234 -2.36 19.54 10.52
N HIS A 235 -2.98 18.56 9.87
CA HIS A 235 -2.31 17.63 8.98
C HIS A 235 -2.91 17.65 7.56
N PRO A 236 -2.13 17.27 6.53
CA PRO A 236 -2.69 17.03 5.19
C PRO A 236 -3.82 16.00 5.23
N ARG A 237 -4.79 16.11 4.32
CA ARG A 237 -5.98 15.25 4.23
C ARG A 237 -5.64 13.76 4.15
N GLU A 238 -4.50 13.41 3.56
CA GLU A 238 -4.03 12.03 3.43
C GLU A 238 -3.60 11.42 4.77
N LEU A 239 -3.27 12.27 5.76
CA LEU A 239 -2.81 11.84 7.09
C LEU A 239 -3.91 11.97 8.17
N GLU A 240 -5.00 12.70 7.90
CA GLU A 240 -6.14 12.85 8.82
C GLU A 240 -6.69 11.50 9.32
N PRO A 241 -6.99 10.49 8.45
CA PRO A 241 -7.53 9.21 8.93
C PRO A 241 -6.57 8.46 9.86
N LEU A 242 -5.27 8.60 9.64
CA LEU A 242 -4.25 7.98 10.48
C LEU A 242 -4.18 8.68 11.84
N THR A 243 -4.17 10.01 11.86
CA THR A 243 -4.13 10.77 13.12
C THR A 243 -5.40 10.59 13.93
N ASP A 244 -6.56 10.49 13.27
CA ASP A 244 -7.83 10.21 13.93
C ASP A 244 -7.86 8.80 14.53
N SER A 245 -7.37 7.80 13.80
CA SER A 245 -7.25 6.43 14.31
C SER A 245 -6.31 6.35 15.53
N ILE A 246 -5.20 7.09 15.50
CA ILE A 246 -4.27 7.16 16.63
C ILE A 246 -4.92 7.88 17.82
N ASN A 247 -5.58 9.01 17.60
CA ASN A 247 -6.29 9.73 18.66
C ASN A 247 -7.40 8.88 19.28
N ALA A 248 -8.19 8.16 18.47
CA ALA A 248 -9.21 7.23 18.95
C ALA A 248 -8.60 6.09 19.78
N PHE A 249 -7.45 5.56 19.36
CA PHE A 249 -6.73 4.55 20.14
C PHE A 249 -6.24 5.11 21.49
N ILE A 250 -5.62 6.30 21.50
CA ILE A 250 -5.18 6.96 22.73
C ILE A 250 -6.35 7.16 23.70
N GLU A 251 -7.50 7.60 23.19
CA GLU A 251 -8.70 7.81 24.00
C GLU A 251 -9.23 6.50 24.57
N SER A 252 -9.31 5.44 23.75
CA SER A 252 -9.75 4.12 24.21
C SER A 252 -8.85 3.54 25.31
N GLU A 253 -7.54 3.78 25.22
CA GLU A 253 -6.58 3.31 26.23
C GLU A 253 -6.73 4.09 27.54
N ARG A 254 -7.00 5.40 27.46
CA ARG A 254 -7.29 6.22 28.65
C ARG A 254 -8.57 5.78 29.34
N GLU A 255 -9.66 5.61 28.59
CA GLU A 255 -10.92 5.11 29.13
C GLU A 255 -10.76 3.73 29.78
N ASN A 256 -9.92 2.86 29.21
CA ASN A 256 -9.63 1.55 29.78
C ASN A 256 -8.86 1.68 31.12
N LEU A 257 -7.83 2.53 31.17
CA LEU A 257 -7.08 2.79 32.41
C LEU A 257 -7.95 3.42 33.51
N GLU A 258 -8.85 4.35 33.16
CA GLU A 258 -9.81 4.92 34.11
C GLU A 258 -10.78 3.88 34.64
N ARG A 259 -11.33 3.03 33.75
CA ARG A 259 -12.20 1.91 34.16
C ARG A 259 -11.48 0.92 35.08
N GLN A 260 -10.22 0.58 34.79
CA GLN A 260 -9.41 -0.28 35.66
C GLN A 260 -9.20 0.37 37.04
N ARG A 261 -8.87 1.66 37.08
CA ARG A 261 -8.72 2.40 38.35
C ARG A 261 -10.00 2.44 39.17
N ASN A 262 -11.13 2.73 38.54
CA ASN A 262 -12.44 2.75 39.20
C ASN A 262 -12.82 1.36 39.73
N THR A 263 -12.60 0.32 38.93
CA THR A 263 -12.88 -1.07 39.34
C THR A 263 -12.01 -1.49 40.54
N LEU A 264 -10.73 -1.11 40.56
CA LEU A 264 -9.85 -1.36 41.70
C LEU A 264 -10.28 -0.57 42.94
N ALA A 265 -10.74 0.67 42.77
CA ALA A 265 -11.26 1.48 43.87
C ALA A 265 -12.55 0.87 44.47
N ASP A 266 -13.47 0.42 43.62
CA ASP A 266 -14.72 -0.23 44.02
C ASP A 266 -14.46 -1.56 44.71
N LEU A 267 -13.51 -2.36 44.22
CA LEU A 267 -13.05 -3.58 44.87
C LEU A 267 -12.51 -3.28 46.27
N ALA A 268 -11.60 -2.30 46.38
CA ALA A 268 -11.00 -1.92 47.65
C ALA A 268 -12.06 -1.47 48.67
N HIS A 269 -13.04 -0.68 48.24
CA HIS A 269 -14.14 -0.25 49.10
C HIS A 269 -15.02 -1.43 49.52
N SER A 270 -15.39 -2.30 48.58
CA SER A 270 -16.27 -3.43 48.82
C SER A 270 -15.65 -4.51 49.71
N LEU A 271 -14.32 -4.64 49.72
CA LEU A 271 -13.60 -5.53 50.64
C LEU A 271 -13.37 -4.90 52.03
N LYS A 272 -13.27 -3.57 52.13
CA LYS A 272 -13.07 -2.88 53.42
C LYS A 272 -14.26 -3.05 54.36
N THR A 273 -15.47 -3.06 53.83
CA THR A 273 -16.72 -3.20 54.59
C THR A 273 -16.85 -4.53 55.33
N PRO A 274 -16.73 -5.72 54.69
CA PRO A 274 -16.76 -7.00 55.41
C PRO A 274 -15.59 -7.14 56.41
N ILE A 275 -14.40 -6.63 56.07
CA ILE A 275 -13.24 -6.63 57.01
C ILE A 275 -13.55 -5.79 58.26
N ALA A 276 -14.20 -4.63 58.11
CA ALA A 276 -14.60 -3.80 59.25
C ALA A 276 -15.65 -4.50 60.13
N VAL A 277 -16.62 -5.18 59.53
CA VAL A 277 -17.63 -5.97 60.25
C VAL A 277 -16.97 -7.11 61.05
N LEU A 278 -16.06 -7.86 60.42
CA LEU A 278 -15.29 -8.92 61.08
C LEU A 278 -14.48 -8.39 62.27
N ARG A 279 -13.82 -7.24 62.12
CA ARG A 279 -13.05 -6.61 63.20
C ARG A 279 -13.93 -6.19 64.37
N THR A 280 -15.10 -5.62 64.09
CA THR A 280 -16.04 -5.15 65.12
C THR A 280 -16.64 -6.32 65.92
N GLN A 281 -16.91 -7.45 65.26
CA GLN A 281 -17.39 -8.69 65.89
C GLN A 281 -16.31 -9.36 66.77
N MET A 282 -15.05 -9.39 66.30
CA MET A 282 -13.94 -9.91 67.11
C MET A 282 -13.69 -9.06 68.37
N ASP A 283 -13.83 -7.74 68.28
CA ASP A 283 -13.61 -6.82 69.41
C ASP A 283 -14.77 -6.83 70.43
N SER A 284 -15.95 -7.35 70.07
CA SER A 284 -17.16 -7.32 70.93
C SER A 284 -17.37 -8.57 71.80
N GLY A 285 -16.46 -9.56 71.74
CA GLY A 285 -16.44 -10.70 72.68
C GLY A 285 -17.60 -11.68 72.55
N ALA A 286 -18.22 -11.79 71.37
CA ALA A 286 -19.32 -12.71 71.11
C ALA A 286 -18.89 -14.19 71.23
N GLY A 287 -19.83 -15.06 71.65
CA GLY A 287 -19.56 -16.49 71.88
C GLY A 287 -19.08 -17.23 70.63
N ASP A 288 -18.18 -18.20 70.84
CA ASP A 288 -17.38 -18.93 69.82
C ASP A 288 -18.18 -19.52 68.63
N GLY A 289 -19.46 -19.84 68.82
CA GLY A 289 -20.34 -20.42 67.79
C GLY A 289 -20.90 -19.39 66.80
N ALA A 290 -21.46 -18.28 67.30
CA ALA A 290 -22.04 -17.23 66.46
C ALA A 290 -20.95 -16.44 65.71
N LEU A 291 -19.76 -16.32 66.32
CA LEU A 291 -18.61 -15.68 65.71
C LEU A 291 -18.13 -16.46 64.48
N ARG A 292 -18.09 -17.80 64.54
CA ARG A 292 -17.66 -18.67 63.43
C ARG A 292 -18.62 -18.62 62.24
N GLU A 293 -19.92 -18.60 62.48
CA GLU A 293 -20.94 -18.56 61.43
C GLU A 293 -20.89 -17.22 60.66
N GLU A 294 -20.79 -16.09 61.36
CA GLU A 294 -20.63 -14.78 60.73
C GLU A 294 -19.28 -14.66 59.98
N LEU A 295 -18.22 -15.27 60.51
CA LEU A 295 -16.90 -15.29 59.87
C LEU A 295 -16.95 -16.01 58.52
N ASP A 296 -17.64 -17.15 58.46
CA ASP A 296 -17.82 -17.95 57.25
C ASP A 296 -18.63 -17.18 56.21
N VAL A 297 -19.72 -16.52 56.63
CA VAL A 297 -20.56 -15.68 55.75
C VAL A 297 -19.77 -14.53 55.13
N GLN A 298 -18.97 -13.80 55.91
CA GLN A 298 -18.18 -12.67 55.38
C GLN A 298 -17.00 -13.14 54.50
N LEU A 299 -16.34 -14.25 54.84
CA LEU A 299 -15.29 -14.85 53.99
C LEU A 299 -15.86 -15.30 52.65
N GLN A 300 -17.02 -15.95 52.65
CA GLN A 300 -17.69 -16.38 51.44
C GLN A 300 -18.13 -15.19 50.58
N ARG A 301 -18.59 -14.10 51.21
CA ARG A 301 -18.91 -12.85 50.52
C ARG A 301 -17.67 -12.23 49.85
N MET A 302 -16.53 -12.21 50.53
CA MET A 302 -15.28 -11.73 49.95
C MET A 302 -14.79 -12.62 48.81
N ASN A 303 -14.85 -13.95 48.95
CA ASN A 303 -14.48 -14.90 47.90
C ASN A 303 -15.35 -14.75 46.65
N ASN A 304 -16.66 -14.57 46.82
CA ASN A 304 -17.58 -14.34 45.71
C ASN A 304 -17.28 -13.01 45.00
N LEU A 305 -16.96 -11.97 45.76
CA LEU A 305 -16.62 -10.65 45.22
C LEU A 305 -15.30 -10.68 44.43
N VAL A 306 -14.30 -11.40 44.92
CA VAL A 306 -13.03 -11.62 44.20
C VAL A 306 -13.24 -12.47 42.95
N SER A 307 -14.01 -13.55 43.05
CA SER A 307 -14.31 -14.45 41.93
C SER A 307 -15.06 -13.69 40.82
N TYR A 308 -16.05 -12.87 41.19
CA TYR A 308 -16.78 -12.01 40.25
C TYR A 308 -15.85 -11.01 39.53
N GLN A 309 -14.94 -10.35 40.26
CA GLN A 309 -14.04 -9.37 39.66
C GLN A 309 -12.95 -10.03 38.79
N LEU A 310 -12.51 -11.25 39.13
CA LEU A 310 -11.63 -12.05 38.28
C LEU A 310 -12.33 -12.53 37.01
N ALA A 311 -13.56 -13.01 37.10
CA ALA A 311 -14.37 -13.39 35.94
C ALA A 311 -14.57 -12.17 35.01
N ARG A 312 -14.89 -11.01 35.59
CA ARG A 312 -15.06 -9.76 34.85
C ARG A 312 -13.77 -9.27 34.19
N ALA A 313 -12.64 -9.33 34.88
CA ALA A 313 -11.33 -8.98 34.32
C ALA A 313 -10.92 -9.93 33.18
N ALA A 314 -11.25 -11.23 33.28
CA ALA A 314 -11.04 -12.20 32.22
C ALA A 314 -11.95 -11.98 31.00
N SER A 315 -13.17 -11.48 31.23
CA SER A 315 -14.17 -11.16 30.19
C SER A 315 -13.99 -9.80 29.50
N SER A 316 -13.02 -8.97 29.95
CA SER A 316 -12.82 -7.59 29.48
C SER A 316 -12.33 -7.48 28.02
N GLY A 317 -12.25 -8.59 27.29
CA GLY A 317 -12.07 -8.62 25.84
C GLY A 317 -13.32 -9.16 25.15
N HIS A 318 -14.43 -8.41 25.16
CA HIS A 318 -15.59 -8.75 24.34
C HIS A 318 -15.21 -8.70 22.86
N LYS A 319 -14.88 -9.86 22.30
CA LYS A 319 -14.74 -10.01 20.86
C LYS A 319 -16.16 -9.95 20.29
N LEU A 320 -16.47 -8.87 19.58
CA LEU A 320 -17.72 -8.68 18.83
C LEU A 320 -17.97 -9.78 17.74
N PHE A 321 -17.15 -10.84 17.71
CA PHE A 321 -17.14 -11.95 16.74
C PHE A 321 -17.01 -13.32 17.44
N SER A 322 -17.70 -13.54 18.57
CA SER A 322 -17.75 -14.88 19.18
C SER A 322 -18.51 -15.88 18.30
N ALA A 323 -17.98 -17.10 18.22
CA ALA A 323 -18.58 -18.18 17.44
C ALA A 323 -19.98 -18.54 17.98
N PRO A 324 -20.93 -18.95 17.12
CA PRO A 324 -22.26 -19.36 17.57
C PRO A 324 -22.17 -20.60 18.47
N LEU A 325 -22.72 -20.51 19.67
CA LEU A 325 -22.79 -21.59 20.64
C LEU A 325 -24.16 -22.30 20.59
N PRO A 326 -24.19 -23.64 20.56
CA PRO A 326 -25.42 -24.41 20.70
C PRO A 326 -25.95 -24.33 22.13
N ILE A 327 -27.24 -24.08 22.30
CA ILE A 327 -27.88 -23.91 23.61
C ILE A 327 -28.17 -25.28 24.24
N GLU A 328 -28.73 -26.20 23.45
CA GLU A 328 -29.18 -27.52 23.90
C GLU A 328 -28.08 -28.30 24.64
N SER A 329 -26.89 -28.46 24.05
CA SER A 329 -25.80 -29.22 24.67
C SER A 329 -25.31 -28.65 26.01
N ASN A 330 -25.32 -27.32 26.14
CA ASN A 330 -24.93 -26.64 27.38
C ASN A 330 -26.04 -26.76 28.44
N ALA A 331 -27.30 -26.62 28.02
CA ALA A 331 -28.45 -26.76 28.90
C ALA A 331 -28.57 -28.18 29.45
N GLU A 332 -28.34 -29.21 28.63
CA GLU A 332 -28.35 -30.61 29.09
C GLU A 332 -27.35 -30.88 30.22
N GLU A 333 -26.14 -30.32 30.13
CA GLU A 333 -25.12 -30.52 31.16
C GLU A 333 -25.56 -29.93 32.51
N ILE A 334 -26.11 -28.73 32.47
CA ILE A 334 -26.62 -28.03 33.65
C ILE A 334 -27.83 -28.77 34.24
N VAL A 335 -28.80 -29.16 33.39
CA VAL A 335 -30.00 -29.90 33.81
C VAL A 335 -29.64 -31.23 34.46
N ARG A 336 -28.71 -32.00 33.89
CA ARG A 336 -28.22 -33.26 34.51
C ARG A 336 -27.63 -33.05 35.90
N GLY A 337 -27.01 -31.90 36.16
CA GLY A 337 -26.54 -31.51 37.48
C GLY A 337 -27.69 -31.18 38.42
N LEU A 338 -28.62 -30.34 37.97
CA LEU A 338 -29.78 -29.89 38.77
C LEU A 338 -30.75 -31.03 39.10
N GLU A 339 -31.00 -31.96 38.19
CA GLU A 339 -31.82 -33.15 38.44
C GLU A 339 -31.25 -34.02 39.58
N LYS A 340 -29.92 -34.08 39.72
CA LYS A 340 -29.27 -34.78 40.85
C LYS A 340 -29.41 -34.02 42.15
N VAL A 341 -29.21 -32.70 42.13
CA VAL A 341 -29.31 -31.84 43.31
C VAL A 341 -30.75 -31.81 43.85
N TYR A 342 -31.74 -31.77 42.95
CA TYR A 342 -33.16 -31.71 43.27
C TYR A 342 -33.90 -33.05 43.07
N ALA A 343 -33.18 -34.18 43.09
CA ALA A 343 -33.73 -35.51 42.84
C ALA A 343 -34.93 -35.85 43.74
N ALA A 344 -34.93 -35.37 44.99
CA ALA A 344 -36.02 -35.58 45.95
C ALA A 344 -37.35 -34.96 45.51
N LYS A 345 -37.34 -33.90 44.68
CA LYS A 345 -38.55 -33.29 44.12
C LYS A 345 -39.06 -34.00 42.88
N GLY A 346 -38.18 -34.71 42.16
CA GLY A 346 -38.52 -35.34 40.87
C GLY A 346 -38.97 -34.35 39.82
N VAL A 347 -38.31 -33.18 39.74
CA VAL A 347 -38.56 -32.17 38.70
C VAL A 347 -38.00 -32.67 37.37
N LEU A 348 -38.81 -32.59 36.31
CA LEU A 348 -38.43 -32.90 34.94
C LEU A 348 -38.28 -31.61 34.14
N CYS A 349 -37.19 -31.49 33.39
CA CYS A 349 -36.95 -30.37 32.47
C CYS A 349 -37.23 -30.81 31.03
N GLU A 350 -38.15 -30.13 30.37
CA GLU A 350 -38.47 -30.31 28.96
C GLU A 350 -37.74 -29.24 28.13
N PHE A 351 -37.30 -29.59 26.93
CA PHE A 351 -36.60 -28.68 26.01
C PHE A 351 -37.47 -28.43 24.77
N ASP A 352 -37.79 -27.15 24.52
CA ASP A 352 -38.35 -26.66 23.25
C ASP A 352 -37.34 -25.69 22.61
N ILE A 353 -36.26 -26.25 22.06
CA ILE A 353 -35.16 -25.48 21.51
C ILE A 353 -35.15 -25.63 19.99
N ASP A 354 -35.35 -24.53 19.28
CA ASP A 354 -35.19 -24.48 17.83
C ASP A 354 -33.72 -24.81 17.46
N PRO A 355 -33.46 -25.75 16.55
CA PRO A 355 -32.10 -26.11 16.11
C PRO A 355 -31.32 -24.96 15.47
N ALA A 356 -31.96 -23.84 15.10
CA ALA A 356 -31.32 -22.62 14.61
C ALA A 356 -31.05 -21.58 15.72
N ALA A 357 -31.56 -21.77 16.94
CA ALA A 357 -31.29 -20.89 18.07
C ALA A 357 -29.81 -21.01 18.48
N ARG A 358 -29.08 -19.89 18.45
CA ARG A 358 -27.66 -19.82 18.82
C ARG A 358 -27.41 -18.66 19.76
N PHE A 359 -26.57 -18.88 20.75
CA PHE A 359 -26.02 -17.81 21.57
C PHE A 359 -24.72 -17.32 20.97
N HIS A 360 -24.56 -16.01 20.83
CA HIS A 360 -23.38 -15.39 20.24
C HIS A 360 -22.61 -14.61 21.30
N GLY A 361 -21.80 -15.35 22.08
CA GLY A 361 -21.04 -14.82 23.20
C GLY A 361 -20.02 -15.81 23.71
N GLU A 362 -19.47 -15.56 24.88
CA GLU A 362 -18.51 -16.46 25.52
C GLU A 362 -19.22 -17.69 26.14
N PRO A 363 -18.60 -18.89 26.11
CA PRO A 363 -19.20 -20.09 26.70
C PRO A 363 -19.53 -19.94 28.19
N GLY A 364 -18.69 -19.24 28.96
CA GLY A 364 -18.91 -18.99 30.38
C GLY A 364 -20.19 -18.19 30.64
N ASP A 365 -20.42 -17.16 29.83
CA ASP A 365 -21.61 -16.30 29.93
C ASP A 365 -22.89 -17.11 29.67
N LEU A 366 -22.88 -17.99 28.66
CA LEU A 366 -24.01 -18.86 28.38
C LEU A 366 -24.29 -19.82 29.55
N GLN A 367 -23.25 -20.40 30.13
CA GLN A 367 -23.37 -21.29 31.29
C GLN A 367 -23.90 -20.56 32.52
N GLU A 368 -23.44 -19.34 32.75
CA GLU A 368 -23.88 -18.52 33.88
C GLU A 368 -25.32 -18.04 33.71
N LEU A 369 -25.72 -17.63 32.49
CA LEU A 369 -27.09 -17.28 32.16
C LEU A 369 -28.05 -18.45 32.37
N LEU A 370 -27.76 -19.60 31.75
CA LEU A 370 -28.58 -20.81 31.84
C LEU A 370 -28.59 -21.36 33.26
N GLY A 371 -27.43 -21.42 33.91
CA GLY A 371 -27.27 -21.95 35.26
C GLY A 371 -28.15 -21.19 36.25
N ASN A 372 -28.08 -19.86 36.26
CA ASN A 372 -28.87 -19.06 37.19
C ASN A 372 -30.39 -19.15 36.92
N LEU A 373 -30.80 -19.15 35.65
CA LEU A 373 -32.23 -19.23 35.29
C LEU A 373 -32.81 -20.62 35.59
N LEU A 374 -32.11 -21.69 35.22
CA LEU A 374 -32.53 -23.07 35.45
C LEU A 374 -32.47 -23.44 36.93
N GLU A 375 -31.43 -23.03 37.66
CA GLU A 375 -31.36 -23.26 39.10
C GLU A 375 -32.54 -22.59 39.81
N ASN A 376 -32.89 -21.36 39.43
CA ASN A 376 -34.07 -20.68 39.97
C ASN A 376 -35.36 -21.46 39.65
N ALA A 377 -35.54 -21.92 38.41
CA ALA A 377 -36.69 -22.73 38.04
C ALA A 377 -36.79 -24.04 38.84
N PHE A 378 -35.72 -24.83 38.94
CA PHE A 378 -35.70 -26.08 39.73
C PHE A 378 -35.95 -25.84 41.23
N LYS A 379 -35.49 -24.72 41.75
CA LYS A 379 -35.70 -24.31 43.13
C LYS A 379 -37.17 -24.07 43.45
N TRP A 380 -37.94 -23.49 42.53
CA TRP A 380 -39.35 -23.09 42.76
C TRP A 380 -40.39 -24.00 42.12
N ALA A 381 -40.00 -24.78 41.10
CA ALA A 381 -40.86 -25.76 40.46
C ALA A 381 -41.39 -26.80 41.45
N LYS A 382 -42.60 -27.28 41.18
CA LYS A 382 -43.20 -28.45 41.81
C LYS A 382 -42.67 -29.70 41.12
N ARG A 383 -42.87 -29.83 39.80
CA ARG A 383 -42.52 -31.04 39.03
C ARG A 383 -42.04 -30.78 37.61
N ARG A 384 -42.29 -29.60 37.02
CA ARG A 384 -42.00 -29.34 35.60
C ARG A 384 -41.28 -28.02 35.40
N VAL A 385 -40.26 -28.05 34.54
CA VAL A 385 -39.56 -26.89 34.00
C VAL A 385 -39.53 -27.02 32.49
N LEU A 386 -39.70 -25.92 31.77
CA LEU A 386 -39.59 -25.88 30.32
C LEU A 386 -38.54 -24.83 29.92
N LEU A 387 -37.53 -25.26 29.16
CA LEU A 387 -36.55 -24.37 28.55
C LEU A 387 -36.91 -24.19 27.07
N THR A 388 -37.30 -22.97 26.70
CA THR A 388 -37.60 -22.58 25.32
C THR A 388 -36.47 -21.75 24.74
N ALA A 389 -36.03 -22.03 23.51
CA ALA A 389 -35.08 -21.18 22.80
C ALA A 389 -35.47 -21.02 21.33
N GLN A 390 -35.63 -19.78 20.86
CA GLN A 390 -36.06 -19.48 19.50
C GLN A 390 -35.20 -18.37 18.87
N PRO A 391 -34.87 -18.45 17.57
CA PRO A 391 -34.19 -17.36 16.88
C PRO A 391 -35.13 -16.16 16.69
N LEU A 392 -34.65 -14.95 17.00
CA LEU A 392 -35.37 -13.72 16.68
C LEU A 392 -35.02 -13.23 15.26
N PRO A 393 -36.01 -12.86 14.43
CA PRO A 393 -35.78 -12.41 13.07
C PRO A 393 -34.87 -11.18 13.02
N ALA A 394 -33.96 -11.16 12.04
CA ALA A 394 -33.03 -10.05 11.82
C ALA A 394 -33.32 -9.33 10.49
N PRO A 395 -33.51 -8.00 10.49
CA PRO A 395 -33.56 -7.21 9.25
C PRO A 395 -32.17 -7.13 8.59
N ASN A 396 -32.13 -7.15 7.27
CA ASN A 396 -30.95 -6.80 6.44
C ASN A 396 -29.69 -7.68 6.67
N ALA A 397 -29.80 -9.00 6.44
CA ALA A 397 -28.65 -9.93 6.43
C ALA A 397 -27.78 -9.95 7.70
N ARG A 398 -28.35 -9.52 8.84
CA ARG A 398 -27.75 -9.60 10.16
C ARG A 398 -27.91 -10.99 10.77
N ARG A 399 -27.07 -11.33 11.75
CA ARG A 399 -27.27 -12.55 12.56
C ARG A 399 -28.61 -12.48 13.30
N ALA A 400 -29.32 -13.61 13.40
CA ALA A 400 -30.55 -13.71 14.18
C ALA A 400 -30.29 -13.32 15.64
N GLY A 401 -31.27 -12.69 16.29
CA GLY A 401 -31.27 -12.54 17.75
C GLY A 401 -31.65 -13.86 18.43
N LEU A 402 -31.74 -13.84 19.75
CA LEU A 402 -32.11 -15.02 20.53
C LEU A 402 -33.20 -14.68 21.54
N LEU A 403 -34.28 -15.45 21.54
CA LEU A 403 -35.27 -15.54 22.61
C LEU A 403 -34.95 -16.77 23.43
N LEU A 404 -34.76 -16.62 24.73
CA LEU A 404 -34.54 -17.71 25.68
C LEU A 404 -35.55 -17.55 26.81
N ALA A 405 -36.37 -18.56 27.09
CA ALA A 405 -37.33 -18.52 28.18
C ALA A 405 -37.21 -19.76 29.07
N VAL A 406 -37.32 -19.56 30.38
CA VAL A 406 -37.42 -20.63 31.36
C VAL A 406 -38.73 -20.49 32.11
N ASP A 407 -39.58 -21.51 32.00
CA ASP A 407 -40.89 -21.60 32.63
C ASP A 407 -40.86 -22.67 33.74
N ASP A 408 -41.54 -22.42 34.86
CA ASP A 408 -41.73 -23.40 35.94
C ASP A 408 -43.22 -23.58 36.33
N ASP A 409 -43.56 -24.70 36.97
CA ASP A 409 -44.89 -25.01 37.53
C ASP A 409 -45.06 -24.64 39.02
N GLY A 410 -44.22 -23.71 39.49
CA GLY A 410 -44.19 -23.20 40.86
C GLY A 410 -45.34 -22.23 41.18
N PRO A 411 -45.27 -21.51 42.32
CA PRO A 411 -46.30 -20.55 42.71
C PRO A 411 -46.35 -19.29 41.83
N GLY A 412 -45.36 -19.07 40.97
CA GLY A 412 -45.19 -17.83 40.22
C GLY A 412 -44.71 -16.67 41.09
N ILE A 413 -44.65 -15.47 40.49
CA ILE A 413 -44.26 -14.23 41.18
C ILE A 413 -45.43 -13.24 41.06
N ALA A 414 -45.86 -12.68 42.19
CA ALA A 414 -46.91 -11.67 42.20
C ALA A 414 -46.43 -10.41 41.44
N PRO A 415 -47.28 -9.75 40.62
CA PRO A 415 -46.88 -8.60 39.81
C PRO A 415 -46.16 -7.49 40.60
N ASP A 416 -46.60 -7.24 41.83
CA ASP A 416 -46.04 -6.21 42.72
C ASP A 416 -44.65 -6.56 43.27
N ASP A 417 -44.26 -7.83 43.22
CA ASP A 417 -42.98 -8.32 43.74
C ASP A 417 -41.94 -8.57 42.63
N ILE A 418 -42.34 -8.58 41.36
CA ILE A 418 -41.42 -8.72 40.21
C ILE A 418 -40.32 -7.65 40.27
N GLY A 419 -40.71 -6.39 40.48
CA GLY A 419 -39.75 -5.28 40.56
C GLY A 419 -38.78 -5.38 41.74
N LYS A 420 -39.16 -6.09 42.82
CA LYS A 420 -38.31 -6.28 44.01
C LYS A 420 -37.34 -7.44 43.82
N VAL A 421 -37.78 -8.55 43.21
CA VAL A 421 -36.93 -9.72 42.91
C VAL A 421 -35.83 -9.36 41.90
N LEU A 422 -36.11 -8.36 41.04
CA LEU A 422 -35.14 -7.80 40.10
C LEU A 422 -34.15 -6.80 40.74
N GLN A 423 -34.30 -6.40 42.01
CA GLN A 423 -33.34 -5.51 42.68
C GLN A 423 -32.20 -6.31 43.33
N ARG A 424 -30.96 -5.79 43.23
CA ARG A 424 -29.76 -6.41 43.82
C ARG A 424 -29.96 -6.70 45.31
N GLY A 425 -29.90 -7.98 45.69
CA GLY A 425 -29.84 -8.42 47.08
C GLY A 425 -31.18 -8.46 47.83
N VAL A 426 -32.32 -8.32 47.15
CA VAL A 426 -33.65 -8.35 47.78
C VAL A 426 -34.29 -9.74 47.62
N ARG A 427 -34.68 -10.37 48.74
CA ARG A 427 -35.37 -11.68 48.76
C ARG A 427 -36.88 -11.44 48.78
N GLY A 428 -37.63 -12.19 47.96
CA GLY A 428 -39.10 -12.18 47.97
C GLY A 428 -39.73 -13.05 49.08
N ASP A 429 -39.00 -14.03 49.64
CA ASP A 429 -39.51 -14.92 50.68
C ASP A 429 -38.37 -15.49 51.55
N GLU A 430 -38.53 -15.46 52.89
CA GLU A 430 -37.45 -15.76 53.87
C GLU A 430 -37.23 -17.27 54.12
N ARG A 431 -38.08 -18.15 53.60
CA ARG A 431 -38.13 -19.58 54.00
C ARG A 431 -37.24 -20.54 53.20
N VAL A 432 -36.56 -20.10 52.13
CA VAL A 432 -35.75 -20.99 51.27
C VAL A 432 -34.29 -20.52 51.18
N GLN A 433 -33.34 -21.41 51.49
CA GLN A 433 -31.90 -21.14 51.49
C GLN A 433 -31.41 -20.74 50.08
N GLY A 434 -30.61 -19.66 49.97
CA GLY A 434 -30.02 -19.16 48.72
C GLY A 434 -29.72 -17.65 48.75
N HIS A 435 -28.63 -17.24 48.11
CA HIS A 435 -27.99 -15.92 48.35
C HIS A 435 -28.62 -14.72 47.62
N GLY A 436 -29.62 -14.89 46.74
CA GLY A 436 -30.29 -13.77 46.04
C GLY A 436 -29.41 -13.01 45.04
N ILE A 437 -28.25 -13.58 44.68
CA ILE A 437 -27.25 -12.96 43.79
C ILE A 437 -27.53 -13.35 42.32
N GLY A 438 -28.03 -14.55 42.07
CA GLY A 438 -28.09 -15.13 40.71
C GLY A 438 -28.84 -14.28 39.67
N LEU A 439 -30.00 -13.72 40.02
CA LEU A 439 -30.76 -12.91 39.06
C LEU A 439 -30.11 -11.54 38.77
N SER A 440 -29.30 -11.02 39.70
CA SER A 440 -28.55 -9.78 39.45
C SER A 440 -27.40 -10.00 38.48
N ILE A 441 -26.76 -11.17 38.51
CA ILE A 441 -25.75 -11.58 37.53
C ILE A 441 -26.40 -11.70 36.15
N VAL A 442 -27.56 -12.35 36.06
CA VAL A 442 -28.33 -12.48 34.82
C VAL A 442 -28.66 -11.11 34.22
N GLN A 443 -29.08 -10.13 35.03
CA GLN A 443 -29.36 -8.78 34.54
C GLN A 443 -28.12 -8.05 34.02
N ASP A 444 -27.00 -8.15 34.74
CA ASP A 444 -25.76 -7.50 34.33
C ASP A 444 -25.27 -8.10 33.01
N LEU A 445 -25.32 -9.43 32.89
CA LEU A 445 -24.98 -10.14 31.66
C LEU A 445 -25.90 -9.75 30.49
N ILE A 446 -27.22 -9.75 30.70
CA ILE A 446 -28.19 -9.37 29.67
C ILE A 446 -27.93 -7.94 29.18
N LYS A 447 -27.60 -7.01 30.08
CA LYS A 447 -27.23 -5.63 29.70
C LYS A 447 -25.97 -5.57 28.86
N ASP A 448 -24.95 -6.36 29.19
CA ASP A 448 -23.70 -6.42 28.42
C ASP A 448 -23.95 -6.90 26.97
N TYR A 449 -24.91 -7.82 26.79
CA TYR A 449 -25.38 -8.27 25.47
C TYR A 449 -26.48 -7.38 24.85
N ARG A 450 -26.78 -6.22 25.44
CA ARG A 450 -27.85 -5.28 25.02
C ARG A 450 -29.24 -5.93 24.93
N GLY A 451 -29.47 -6.96 25.73
CA GLY A 451 -30.73 -7.66 25.80
C GLY A 451 -31.70 -7.08 26.81
N GLU A 452 -32.88 -7.70 26.88
CA GLU A 452 -33.94 -7.40 27.81
C GLU A 452 -34.33 -8.65 28.60
N LEU A 453 -34.57 -8.49 29.91
CA LEU A 453 -35.14 -9.51 30.78
C LEU A 453 -36.58 -9.12 31.10
N ALA A 454 -37.53 -9.97 30.74
CA ALA A 454 -38.92 -9.88 31.16
C ALA A 454 -39.23 -11.03 32.12
N VAL A 455 -40.00 -10.73 33.18
CA VAL A 455 -40.49 -11.73 34.12
C VAL A 455 -42.00 -11.67 34.11
N GLY A 456 -42.63 -12.83 33.98
CA GLY A 456 -44.09 -12.93 33.90
C GLY A 456 -44.59 -14.27 34.44
N ARG A 457 -45.85 -14.54 34.14
CA ARG A 457 -46.49 -15.82 34.45
C ARG A 457 -46.43 -16.73 33.22
N SER A 458 -46.06 -17.99 33.41
CA SER A 458 -46.05 -18.97 32.33
C SER A 458 -47.46 -19.21 31.81
N SER A 459 -47.66 -19.15 30.49
CA SER A 459 -48.93 -19.51 29.86
C SER A 459 -49.14 -21.03 29.79
N GLU A 460 -48.07 -21.81 29.90
CA GLU A 460 -48.11 -23.28 29.76
C GLU A 460 -48.03 -24.02 31.10
N LEU A 461 -47.20 -23.54 32.03
CA LEU A 461 -46.97 -24.18 33.32
C LEU A 461 -47.61 -23.43 34.50
N GLU A 462 -48.24 -22.28 34.25
CA GLU A 462 -48.93 -21.41 35.21
C GLU A 462 -48.08 -20.86 36.39
N GLY A 463 -46.80 -21.21 36.50
CA GLY A 463 -45.82 -20.67 37.46
C GLY A 463 -45.08 -19.44 36.90
N ALA A 464 -43.78 -19.29 37.19
CA ALA A 464 -43.02 -18.13 36.71
C ALA A 464 -42.41 -18.37 35.32
N ARG A 465 -42.26 -17.30 34.54
CA ARG A 465 -41.55 -17.29 33.26
C ARG A 465 -40.49 -16.19 33.28
N PHE A 466 -39.24 -16.58 33.06
CA PHE A 466 -38.12 -15.67 32.87
C PHE A 466 -37.74 -15.67 31.39
N GLU A 467 -37.92 -14.54 30.72
CA GLU A 467 -37.71 -14.40 29.29
C GLU A 467 -36.60 -13.41 29.00
N VAL A 468 -35.57 -13.89 28.30
CA VAL A 468 -34.39 -13.13 27.87
C VAL A 468 -34.46 -12.93 26.37
N ARG A 469 -34.41 -11.67 25.94
CA ARG A 469 -34.36 -11.28 24.53
C ARG A 469 -33.01 -10.65 24.24
N LEU A 470 -32.21 -11.31 23.41
CA LEU A 470 -30.95 -10.78 22.92
C LEU A 470 -31.14 -10.28 21.49
N PRO A 471 -30.77 -9.02 21.17
CA PRO A 471 -31.04 -8.44 19.87
C PRO A 471 -30.18 -9.06 18.77
N PRO A 472 -30.64 -8.99 17.50
CA PRO A 472 -29.80 -9.25 16.33
C PRO A 472 -28.52 -8.42 16.37
N GLY A 473 -27.37 -9.05 16.13
CA GLY A 473 -26.09 -8.35 16.04
C GLY A 473 -25.66 -8.06 14.60
N PRO A 474 -24.56 -7.32 14.42
CA PRO A 474 -23.96 -7.11 13.10
C PRO A 474 -23.50 -8.42 12.44
#